data_AF-A0A2R4TN88-F1
#
_entry.id   AF-A0A2R4TN88-F1
#
_cell.length_a   1.000
_cell.length_b   1.000
_cell.length_c   1.000
_cell.angle_alpha   90.00
_cell.angle_beta   90.00
_cell.angle_gamma   90.00
#
_symmetry.space_group_name_H-M   'P 1'
#
loop_
_entity.id
_entity.type
_entity.pdbx_description
1 polymer ?
#
loop_
_entity_poly.entity_id
_entity_poly.type
_entity_poly.pdbx_seq_one_letter_code
_entity_poly.pdbx_strand_id
1 'polypeptide(L)'
;MQIRSILVVCVGNICRSPMAEYLLKQDYPQLMIDSAGISGLSGHPADDKAQLCMQHLGIDISGHIAKKLNAEHLKKADLILVMSKNQQAHIEQTWPFAKGKVFRLGHWQNKNVPDPYQHDQAFFDETCQLIQQCVTDWKNYI
;
A
#
# COMPACT_ATOMS: atom_id res chain seq x y z
N MET A 1 -20.20 -5.70 -6.84
CA MET A 1 -19.70 -4.31 -6.94
C MET A 1 -18.39 -4.40 -7.71
N GLN A 2 -18.19 -3.61 -8.76
CA GLN A 2 -16.95 -3.66 -9.56
C GLN A 2 -15.92 -2.72 -8.93
N ILE A 3 -14.72 -3.20 -8.63
CA ILE A 3 -13.63 -2.37 -8.10
C ILE A 3 -13.10 -1.50 -9.24
N ARG A 4 -13.08 -0.18 -9.05
CA ARG A 4 -12.52 0.80 -9.99
C ARG A 4 -11.39 1.60 -9.37
N SER A 5 -11.41 1.77 -8.05
CA SER A 5 -10.39 2.49 -7.30
C SER A 5 -9.86 1.71 -6.11
N ILE A 6 -8.52 1.70 -5.97
CA ILE A 6 -7.81 1.04 -4.87
C ILE A 6 -6.93 2.07 -4.17
N LEU A 7 -7.04 2.14 -2.84
CA LEU A 7 -6.15 2.96 -2.01
C LEU A 7 -5.27 2.06 -1.14
N VAL A 8 -3.96 2.16 -1.30
CA VAL A 8 -2.99 1.44 -0.46
C VAL A 8 -2.52 2.33 0.69
N VAL A 9 -2.58 1.83 1.92
CA VAL A 9 -2.29 2.63 3.12
C VAL A 9 -1.23 1.99 3.99
N CYS A 10 -0.22 2.78 4.37
CA CYS A 10 0.74 2.43 5.43
C CYS A 10 0.89 3.57 6.45
N VAL A 11 1.98 3.65 7.20
CA VAL A 11 2.21 4.73 8.19
C VAL A 11 2.77 5.99 7.52
N GLY A 12 3.97 5.91 6.96
CA GLY A 12 4.70 7.07 6.43
C GLY A 12 4.44 7.38 4.96
N ASN A 13 3.93 6.42 4.18
CA ASN A 13 3.75 6.49 2.73
C ASN A 13 5.02 6.68 1.91
N ILE A 14 6.14 6.12 2.39
CA ILE A 14 7.44 6.20 1.70
C ILE A 14 8.04 4.82 1.36
N CYS A 15 7.65 3.74 2.06
CA CYS A 15 8.22 2.40 1.81
C CYS A 15 7.17 1.42 1.25
N ARG A 16 6.30 0.90 2.12
CA ARG A 16 5.40 -0.24 1.79
C ARG A 16 4.29 0.10 0.81
N SER A 17 3.56 1.20 1.05
CA SER A 17 2.39 1.53 0.24
C SER A 17 2.75 1.99 -1.18
N PRO A 18 3.87 2.71 -1.42
CA PRO A 18 4.32 2.98 -2.78
C PRO A 18 4.71 1.70 -3.54
N MET A 19 5.45 0.78 -2.91
CA MET A 19 5.79 -0.51 -3.53
C MET A 19 4.53 -1.27 -3.98
N ALA A 20 3.57 -1.42 -3.07
CA ALA A 20 2.32 -2.11 -3.36
C ALA A 20 1.44 -1.38 -4.40
N GLU A 21 1.37 -0.05 -4.35
CA GLU A 21 0.64 0.76 -5.34
C GLU A 21 1.17 0.52 -6.76
N TYR A 22 2.47 0.61 -6.95
CA TYR A 22 3.06 0.49 -8.29
C TYR A 22 3.02 -0.95 -8.83
N LEU A 23 3.16 -1.95 -7.95
CA LEU A 23 2.90 -3.36 -8.33
C LEU A 23 1.47 -3.55 -8.81
N LEU A 24 0.50 -3.00 -8.09
CA LEU A 24 -0.91 -3.06 -8.49
C LEU A 24 -1.17 -2.27 -9.78
N LYS A 25 -0.53 -1.12 -9.98
CA LYS A 25 -0.65 -0.34 -11.24
C LYS A 25 -0.14 -1.11 -12.44
N GLN A 26 0.93 -1.88 -12.28
CA GLN A 26 1.46 -2.73 -13.34
C GLN A 26 0.47 -3.84 -13.70
N ASP A 27 -0.14 -4.49 -12.70
CA ASP A 27 -1.08 -5.58 -12.91
C ASP A 27 -2.46 -5.11 -13.40
N TYR A 28 -2.88 -3.89 -13.03
CA TYR A 28 -4.21 -3.33 -13.35
C TYR A 28 -4.13 -1.88 -13.86
N PRO A 29 -3.57 -1.64 -15.05
CA PRO A 29 -3.36 -0.30 -15.59
C PRO A 29 -4.67 0.49 -15.83
N GLN A 30 -5.81 -0.20 -15.89
CA GLN A 30 -7.14 0.39 -16.06
C GLN A 30 -7.77 0.93 -14.76
N LEU A 31 -7.24 0.57 -13.59
CA LEU A 31 -7.80 0.97 -12.30
C LEU A 31 -7.16 2.26 -11.79
N MET A 32 -7.91 3.03 -11.00
CA MET A 32 -7.36 4.18 -10.29
C MET A 32 -6.72 3.71 -8.99
N ILE A 33 -5.40 3.60 -8.97
CA ILE A 33 -4.66 3.09 -7.82
C ILE A 33 -3.80 4.21 -7.25
N ASP A 34 -3.88 4.39 -5.94
CA ASP A 34 -3.23 5.48 -5.22
C ASP A 34 -2.74 4.99 -3.85
N SER A 35 -1.85 5.73 -3.20
CA SER A 35 -1.41 5.42 -1.84
C SER A 35 -1.39 6.61 -0.90
N ALA A 36 -1.52 6.34 0.39
CA ALA A 36 -1.46 7.36 1.44
C ALA A 36 -0.87 6.78 2.75
N GLY A 37 -0.52 7.68 3.68
CA GLY A 37 0.04 7.31 4.99
C GLY A 37 -0.82 7.83 6.14
N ILE A 38 -1.08 7.00 7.14
CA ILE A 38 -1.84 7.41 8.35
C ILE A 38 -1.24 8.67 8.98
N SER A 39 0.09 8.68 9.19
CA SER A 39 0.82 9.87 9.63
C SER A 39 1.19 10.73 8.41
N GLY A 40 1.67 10.08 7.35
CA GLY A 40 2.03 10.67 6.06
C GLY A 40 3.21 11.63 6.16
N LEU A 41 4.33 11.28 5.53
CA LEU A 41 5.49 12.17 5.38
C LEU A 41 5.30 13.05 4.15
N SER A 42 4.25 13.88 4.15
CA SER A 42 3.81 14.62 2.95
C SER A 42 4.96 15.34 2.24
N GLY A 43 5.03 15.21 0.91
CA GLY A 43 6.05 15.84 0.07
C GLY A 43 7.38 15.10 -0.01
N HIS A 44 7.58 14.03 0.77
CA HIS A 44 8.79 13.21 0.67
C HIS A 44 8.68 12.21 -0.50
N PRO A 45 9.80 11.90 -1.18
CA PRO A 45 9.83 10.83 -2.17
C PRO A 45 9.66 9.46 -1.49
N ALA A 46 9.52 8.40 -2.30
CA ALA A 46 9.71 7.04 -1.80
C ALA A 46 11.13 6.87 -1.22
N ASP A 47 11.25 6.01 -0.21
CA ASP A 47 12.55 5.69 0.42
C ASP A 47 13.50 5.07 -0.62
N ASP A 48 14.75 5.48 -0.63
CA ASP A 48 15.74 5.05 -1.64
C ASP A 48 15.89 3.52 -1.69
N LYS A 49 15.77 2.82 -0.55
CA LYS A 49 15.84 1.35 -0.50
C LYS A 49 14.60 0.71 -1.12
N ALA A 50 13.43 1.32 -0.92
CA ALA A 50 12.21 0.89 -1.59
C ALA A 50 12.28 1.15 -3.10
N GLN A 51 12.85 2.29 -3.52
CA GLN A 51 13.11 2.57 -4.94
C GLN A 51 14.02 1.50 -5.54
N LEU A 52 15.11 1.15 -4.85
CA LEU A 52 16.05 0.12 -5.30
C LEU A 52 15.38 -1.25 -5.44
N CYS A 53 14.55 -1.67 -4.48
CA CYS A 53 13.78 -2.92 -4.59
C CYS A 53 12.91 -2.93 -5.85
N MET A 54 12.20 -1.83 -6.12
CA MET A 54 11.29 -1.74 -7.26
C MET A 54 12.05 -1.65 -8.59
N GLN A 55 13.20 -0.99 -8.62
CA GLN A 55 14.08 -0.96 -9.79
C GLN A 55 14.56 -2.36 -10.18
N HIS A 56 14.87 -3.25 -9.22
CA HIS A 56 15.21 -4.65 -9.51
C HIS A 56 14.06 -5.43 -10.18
N LEU A 57 12.82 -4.95 -10.03
CA LEU A 57 11.63 -5.50 -10.70
C LEU A 57 11.32 -4.77 -12.01
N GLY A 58 12.13 -3.79 -12.42
CA GLY A 58 11.87 -2.96 -13.59
C GLY A 58 10.77 -1.91 -13.39
N ILE A 59 10.41 -1.59 -12.14
CA ILE A 59 9.33 -0.65 -11.81
C ILE A 59 9.94 0.64 -11.24
N ASP A 60 9.68 1.76 -11.91
CA ASP A 60 10.10 3.07 -11.44
C ASP A 60 9.05 3.70 -10.52
N ILE A 61 9.41 3.93 -9.26
CA ILE A 61 8.58 4.61 -8.26
C ILE A 61 9.12 6.00 -7.88
N SER A 62 10.11 6.53 -8.61
CA SER A 62 10.75 7.83 -8.30
C SER A 62 9.79 9.01 -8.38
N GLY A 63 8.71 8.89 -9.18
CA GLY A 63 7.63 9.87 -9.26
C GLY A 63 6.66 9.85 -8.07
N HIS A 64 6.81 8.91 -7.14
CA HIS A 64 5.95 8.83 -5.95
C HIS A 64 6.21 9.98 -5.00
N ILE A 65 5.14 10.63 -4.53
CA ILE A 65 5.20 11.66 -3.50
C ILE A 65 4.26 11.28 -2.37
N ALA A 66 4.84 11.12 -1.18
CA ALA A 66 4.10 10.76 0.01
C ALA A 66 3.04 11.82 0.33
N LYS A 67 1.90 11.36 0.85
CA LYS A 67 0.81 12.21 1.32
C LYS A 67 0.10 11.61 2.52
N LYS A 68 -0.46 12.51 3.33
CA LYS A 68 -1.24 12.15 4.51
C LYS A 68 -2.64 11.65 4.14
N LEU A 69 -3.03 10.55 4.75
CA LEU A 69 -4.36 9.97 4.64
C LEU A 69 -5.40 10.97 5.16
N ASN A 70 -6.53 11.04 4.47
CA ASN A 70 -7.66 11.86 4.88
C ASN A 70 -8.97 11.16 4.48
N ALA A 71 -10.10 11.72 4.90
CA ALA A 71 -11.41 11.13 4.64
C ALA A 71 -11.76 11.07 3.14
N GLU A 72 -11.29 12.01 2.33
CA GLU A 72 -11.59 12.06 0.90
C GLU A 72 -10.91 10.91 0.15
N HIS A 73 -9.66 10.59 0.49
CA HIS A 73 -8.97 9.41 -0.04
C HIS A 73 -9.80 8.14 0.21
N LEU A 74 -10.27 7.96 1.44
CA LEU A 74 -11.07 6.79 1.84
C LEU A 74 -12.45 6.76 1.15
N LYS A 75 -13.08 7.92 0.93
CA LYS A 75 -14.40 8.00 0.25
C LYS A 75 -14.30 7.64 -1.23
N LYS A 76 -13.22 8.03 -1.90
CA LYS A 76 -13.00 7.77 -3.34
C LYS A 76 -12.63 6.32 -3.65
N ALA A 77 -12.12 5.57 -2.68
CA ALA A 77 -11.67 4.19 -2.86
C ALA A 77 -12.82 3.18 -2.75
N ASP A 78 -12.91 2.25 -3.70
CA ASP A 78 -13.79 1.09 -3.63
C ASP A 78 -13.20 0.00 -2.73
N LEU A 79 -11.87 -0.13 -2.76
CA LEU A 79 -11.08 -1.05 -1.94
C LEU A 79 -9.90 -0.32 -1.29
N ILE A 80 -9.68 -0.57 0.01
CA ILE A 80 -8.57 -0.01 0.76
C ILE A 80 -7.71 -1.15 1.30
N LEU A 81 -6.42 -1.15 0.97
CA LEU A 81 -5.46 -2.18 1.37
C LEU A 81 -4.45 -1.61 2.37
N VAL A 82 -4.48 -2.10 3.61
CA VAL A 82 -3.54 -1.70 4.68
C VAL A 82 -2.45 -2.75 4.92
N MET A 83 -1.38 -2.40 5.61
CA MET A 83 -0.26 -3.32 5.88
C MET A 83 -0.46 -4.20 7.12
N SER A 84 -1.29 -3.79 8.09
CA SER A 84 -1.45 -4.52 9.34
C SER A 84 -2.84 -4.44 9.97
N LYS A 85 -3.14 -5.37 10.90
CA LYS A 85 -4.41 -5.37 11.67
C LYS A 85 -4.63 -4.07 12.43
N ASN A 86 -3.55 -3.50 13.00
CA ASN A 86 -3.64 -2.27 13.78
C ASN A 86 -4.01 -1.08 12.89
N GLN A 87 -3.48 -1.04 11.66
CA GLN A 87 -3.85 0.00 10.69
C GLN A 87 -5.31 -0.15 10.25
N GLN A 88 -5.75 -1.38 10.00
CA GLN A 88 -7.16 -1.65 9.68
C GLN A 88 -8.08 -1.15 10.80
N ALA A 89 -7.82 -1.59 12.04
CA ALA A 89 -8.59 -1.18 13.20
C ALA A 89 -8.59 0.34 13.40
N HIS A 90 -7.43 0.99 13.24
CA HIS A 90 -7.31 2.44 13.36
C HIS A 90 -8.17 3.19 12.33
N ILE A 91 -8.12 2.79 11.07
CA ILE A 91 -8.92 3.41 10.00
C ILE A 91 -10.41 3.17 10.24
N GLU A 92 -10.81 1.95 10.58
CA GLU A 92 -12.22 1.61 10.83
C GLU A 92 -12.80 2.28 12.09
N GLN A 93 -11.97 2.59 13.08
CA GLN A 93 -12.37 3.35 14.26
C GLN A 93 -12.48 4.85 13.97
N THR A 94 -11.52 5.40 13.20
CA THR A 94 -11.44 6.83 12.91
C THR A 94 -12.44 7.25 11.82
N TRP A 95 -12.67 6.38 10.84
CA TRP A 95 -13.62 6.56 9.75
C TRP A 95 -14.54 5.34 9.63
N PRO A 96 -15.58 5.22 10.48
CA PRO A 96 -16.48 4.07 10.49
C PRO A 96 -17.15 3.77 9.14
N PHE A 97 -17.33 4.78 8.27
CA PHE A 97 -17.88 4.59 6.92
C PHE A 97 -16.96 3.79 5.99
N ALA A 98 -15.68 3.60 6.34
CA ALA A 98 -14.75 2.79 5.56
C ALA A 98 -14.85 1.29 5.91
N LYS A 99 -15.58 0.92 6.97
CA LYS A 99 -15.82 -0.49 7.30
C LYS A 99 -16.45 -1.24 6.13
N GLY A 100 -16.02 -2.48 5.92
CA GLY A 100 -16.48 -3.32 4.82
C GLY A 100 -15.71 -3.13 3.51
N LYS A 101 -14.84 -2.11 3.41
CA LYS A 101 -13.94 -1.92 2.27
C LYS A 101 -12.46 -1.76 2.63
N VAL A 102 -12.10 -1.91 3.91
CA VAL A 102 -10.71 -1.92 4.38
C VAL A 102 -10.28 -3.36 4.66
N PHE A 103 -9.22 -3.80 4.00
CA PHE A 103 -8.65 -5.13 4.16
C PHE A 103 -7.13 -5.03 4.31
N ARG A 104 -6.50 -6.05 4.91
CA ARG A 104 -5.04 -6.17 4.91
C ARG A 104 -4.54 -6.64 3.56
N LEU A 105 -3.43 -6.10 3.08
CA LEU A 105 -2.77 -6.60 1.88
C LEU A 105 -2.47 -8.10 2.01
N GLY A 106 -1.92 -8.52 3.15
CA GLY A 106 -1.69 -9.94 3.48
C GLY A 106 -2.91 -10.70 4.02
N HIS A 107 -4.15 -10.29 3.69
CA HIS A 107 -5.38 -10.90 4.20
C HIS A 107 -5.42 -12.42 3.97
N TRP A 108 -5.16 -12.85 2.74
CA TRP A 108 -5.26 -14.26 2.31
C TRP A 108 -4.24 -15.18 2.97
N GLN A 109 -3.10 -14.63 3.40
CA GLN A 109 -2.07 -15.36 4.14
C GLN A 109 -2.17 -15.15 5.66
N ASN A 110 -3.16 -14.39 6.13
CA ASN A 110 -3.31 -13.93 7.52
C ASN A 110 -2.07 -13.20 8.08
N LYS A 111 -1.25 -12.57 7.23
CA LYS A 111 0.00 -11.90 7.62
C LYS A 111 -0.17 -10.38 7.69
N ASN A 112 0.70 -9.76 8.49
CA ASN A 112 0.97 -8.32 8.40
C ASN A 112 2.24 -8.14 7.57
N VAL A 113 2.31 -7.06 6.79
CA VAL A 113 3.53 -6.66 6.11
C VAL A 113 4.38 -5.83 7.08
N PRO A 114 5.57 -6.32 7.49
CA PRO A 114 6.41 -5.64 8.46
C PRO A 114 6.89 -4.29 7.93
N ASP A 115 7.13 -3.33 8.81
CA ASP A 115 7.61 -2.00 8.42
C ASP A 115 9.12 -2.02 8.21
N PRO A 116 9.64 -1.76 7.00
CA PRO A 116 11.07 -1.82 6.74
C PRO A 116 11.79 -0.51 7.06
N TYR A 117 11.07 0.55 7.45
CA TYR A 117 11.67 1.84 7.72
C TYR A 117 12.79 1.75 8.78
N GLN A 118 13.94 2.37 8.49
CA GLN A 118 15.18 2.31 9.29
C GLN A 118 15.90 0.94 9.36
N HIS A 119 15.44 -0.08 8.62
CA HIS A 119 16.15 -1.34 8.47
C HIS A 119 17.10 -1.33 7.27
N ASP A 120 17.90 -2.38 7.11
CA ASP A 120 18.86 -2.55 6.01
C ASP A 120 18.19 -2.98 4.69
N GLN A 121 18.97 -3.03 3.60
CA GLN A 121 18.44 -3.37 2.29
C GLN A 121 17.85 -4.78 2.24
N ALA A 122 18.45 -5.75 2.94
CA ALA A 122 17.96 -7.13 2.96
C ALA A 122 16.53 -7.21 3.50
N PHE A 123 16.24 -6.47 4.58
CA PHE A 123 14.88 -6.42 5.12
C PHE A 123 13.87 -5.72 4.19
N PHE A 124 14.32 -4.71 3.43
CA PHE A 124 13.51 -4.11 2.37
C PHE A 124 13.21 -5.11 1.25
N ASP A 125 14.19 -5.90 0.82
CA ASP A 125 14.02 -6.91 -0.21
C ASP A 125 13.03 -8.01 0.23
N GLU A 126 13.16 -8.52 1.46
CA GLU A 126 12.21 -9.47 2.05
C GLU A 126 10.79 -8.89 2.13
N THR A 127 10.68 -7.62 2.54
CA THR A 127 9.38 -6.92 2.60
C THR A 127 8.78 -6.75 1.20
N CYS A 128 9.59 -6.39 0.21
CA CYS A 128 9.16 -6.24 -1.18
C CYS A 128 8.67 -7.57 -1.75
N GLN A 129 9.38 -8.67 -1.50
CA GLN A 129 8.97 -10.02 -1.90
C GLN A 129 7.63 -10.41 -1.26
N LEU A 130 7.44 -10.14 0.04
CA LEU A 130 6.16 -10.40 0.71
C LEU A 130 5.03 -9.56 0.10
N ILE A 131 5.29 -8.29 -0.25
CA ILE A 131 4.30 -7.43 -0.91
C ILE A 131 3.90 -8.02 -2.27
N GLN A 132 4.85 -8.46 -3.09
CA GLN A 132 4.56 -9.08 -4.40
C GLN A 132 3.68 -10.33 -4.26
N GLN A 133 4.00 -11.19 -3.29
CA GLN A 133 3.19 -12.37 -2.99
C GLN A 133 1.77 -11.98 -2.58
N CYS A 134 1.64 -11.02 -1.65
CA CYS A 134 0.33 -10.57 -1.19
C CYS A 134 -0.49 -9.91 -2.31
N VAL A 135 0.14 -9.08 -3.16
CA VAL A 135 -0.51 -8.48 -4.34
C VAL A 135 -1.04 -9.55 -5.30
N THR A 136 -0.25 -10.61 -5.52
CA THR A 136 -0.66 -11.73 -6.38
C THR A 136 -1.92 -12.42 -5.85
N ASP A 137 -2.06 -12.56 -4.52
CA ASP A 137 -3.24 -13.19 -3.91
C ASP A 137 -4.54 -12.41 -4.19
N TRP A 138 -4.46 -11.11 -4.49
CA TRP A 138 -5.63 -10.28 -4.82
C TRP A 138 -6.12 -10.44 -6.26
N LYS A 139 -5.41 -11.18 -7.14
CA LYS A 139 -5.74 -11.34 -8.57
C LYS A 139 -7.14 -11.85 -8.88
N ASN A 140 -7.71 -12.66 -7.99
CA ASN A 140 -9.04 -13.22 -8.20
C ASN A 140 -10.16 -12.37 -7.57
N TYR A 141 -9.81 -11.24 -6.93
CA TYR A 141 -10.72 -10.42 -6.12
C TYR A 141 -10.78 -8.96 -6.55
N ILE A 142 -9.92 -8.56 -7.51
CA ILE A 142 -9.87 -7.25 -8.16
C ILE A 142 -10.44 -7.40 -9.57
#